data_AF-A0A7V9JRR2-F1
#
_entry.id   AF-A0A7V9JRR2-F1
#
_cell.length_a   1.000
_cell.length_b   1.000
_cell.length_c   1.000
_cell.angle_alpha   90.00
_cell.angle_beta   90.00
_cell.angle_gamma   90.00
#
_symmetry.space_group_name_H-M   'P 1'
#
loop_
_entity.id
_entity.type
_entity.pdbx_description
1 polymer ?
#
loop_
_entity_poly.entity_id
_entity_poly.type
_entity_poly.pdbx_seq_one_letter_code
_entity_poly.pdbx_strand_id
1 'polypeptide(L)' 'VYSPVVVTGSVPKLLHSVSMVGRDVVEASLGMCGKGYKEWVKVTDGGPALKLKAVIA' A
#
# COMPACT_ATOMS: atom_id res chain seq x y z
N VAL A 1 8.36 -18.72 -10.47
CA VAL A 1 6.98 -18.76 -9.92
C VAL A 1 7.02 -18.13 -8.54
N TYR A 2 6.14 -17.17 -8.25
CA TYR A 2 6.03 -16.52 -6.94
C TYR A 2 4.68 -16.87 -6.31
N SER A 3 4.66 -17.13 -5.01
CA SER A 3 3.43 -17.31 -4.25
C SER A 3 2.90 -15.96 -3.75
N PRO A 4 1.57 -15.76 -3.73
CA PRO A 4 1.01 -14.60 -3.05
C PRO A 4 1.38 -14.63 -1.57
N VAL A 5 1.70 -13.45 -1.01
CA VAL A 5 2.03 -13.27 0.41
C VAL A 5 1.07 -12.25 1.03
N VAL A 6 0.73 -12.44 2.30
CA VAL A 6 -0.09 -11.49 3.05
C VAL A 6 0.81 -10.65 3.95
N VAL A 7 0.75 -9.33 3.80
CA VAL A 7 1.45 -8.38 4.68
C VAL A 7 0.51 -7.95 5.79
N THR A 8 0.95 -8.07 7.04
CA THR A 8 0.17 -7.72 8.23
C THR A 8 0.96 -6.79 9.16
N GLY A 9 0.28 -6.15 10.11
CA GLY A 9 0.90 -5.35 11.16
C GLY A 9 0.19 -4.03 11.45
N SER A 10 0.74 -3.29 12.42
CA SER A 10 0.28 -1.95 12.76
C SER A 10 0.73 -0.94 11.69
N VAL A 11 -0.23 -0.16 11.17
CA VAL A 11 0.03 0.84 10.12
C VAL A 11 1.13 1.83 10.51
N PRO A 12 1.09 2.50 11.68
CA PRO A 12 2.18 3.37 12.12
C PRO A 12 3.55 2.68 12.11
N LYS A 13 3.62 1.42 12.57
CA LYS A 13 4.88 0.68 12.65
C LYS A 13 5.47 0.39 11.27
N LEU A 14 4.62 0.04 10.29
CA LEU A 14 5.03 -0.19 8.91
C LEU A 14 5.52 1.11 8.26
N LEU A 15 4.80 2.22 8.44
CA LEU A 15 5.19 3.52 7.89
C LEU A 15 6.53 4.01 8.47
N HIS A 16 6.76 3.82 9.77
CA HIS A 16 8.06 4.15 10.38
C HIS A 16 9.22 3.27 9.90
N SER A 17 8.96 2.14 9.26
CA SER A 17 10.01 1.23 8.75
C SER A 17 10.52 1.60 7.35
N VAL A 18 9.93 2.63 6.71
CA VAL A 18 10.35 3.10 5.39
C VAL A 18 11.78 3.64 5.50
N SER A 19 12.67 3.09 4.69
CA SER A 19 14.11 3.39 4.69
C SER A 19 14.58 4.11 3.42
N MET A 20 13.80 4.05 2.34
CA MET A 20 14.06 4.78 1.09
C MET A 20 12.74 5.13 0.38
N VAL A 21 12.77 6.24 -0.33
CA VAL A 21 11.66 6.79 -1.12
C VAL A 21 12.20 7.12 -2.52
N GLY A 22 11.54 6.63 -3.56
CA GLY A 22 11.83 6.95 -4.95
C GLY A 22 11.57 8.42 -5.28
N ARG A 23 12.20 8.93 -6.35
CA ARG A 23 12.05 10.33 -6.76
C ARG A 23 10.77 10.58 -7.56
N ASP A 24 10.37 9.60 -8.35
CA ASP A 24 9.24 9.72 -9.26
C ASP A 24 7.96 9.33 -8.54
N VAL A 25 6.95 10.19 -8.62
CA VAL A 25 5.59 9.90 -8.17
C VAL A 25 4.80 9.45 -9.37
N VAL A 26 4.21 8.26 -9.29
CA VAL A 26 3.46 7.66 -10.39
C VAL A 26 2.04 7.38 -9.92
N GLU A 27 1.07 7.74 -10.75
CA GLU A 27 -0.32 7.30 -10.62
C GLU A 27 -0.39 5.81 -10.99
N ALA A 28 -0.82 4.97 -10.06
CA ALA A 28 -0.85 3.53 -10.25
C ALA A 28 -2.16 3.10 -10.92
N SER A 29 -3.32 3.55 -10.42
CA SER A 29 -4.61 3.15 -10.99
C SER A 29 -5.79 4.04 -10.57
N LEU A 30 -6.83 4.00 -11.40
CA LEU A 30 -8.15 4.52 -11.06
C LEU A 30 -9.03 3.33 -10.63
N GLY A 31 -9.77 3.49 -9.53
CA GLY A 31 -10.57 2.39 -9.00
C GLY A 31 -11.64 2.80 -8.00
N MET A 32 -12.10 1.81 -7.23
CA MET A 32 -13.03 2.02 -6.12
C MET A 32 -12.53 1.28 -4.88
N CYS A 33 -12.61 1.92 -3.73
CA CYS A 33 -12.28 1.33 -2.44
C CYS A 33 -13.54 1.22 -1.57
N GLY A 34 -13.73 0.05 -0.95
CA GLY A 34 -14.87 -0.24 -0.12
C GLY A 34 -14.64 0.23 1.32
N LYS A 35 -15.56 1.03 1.86
CA LYS A 35 -15.55 1.44 3.28
C LYS A 35 -16.29 0.41 4.14
N GLY A 36 -15.85 -0.84 4.08
CA GLY A 36 -16.51 -1.96 4.75
C GLY A 36 -17.93 -2.18 4.23
N TYR A 37 -18.92 -2.19 5.13
CA TYR A 37 -20.33 -2.44 4.77
C TYR A 37 -21.06 -1.24 4.15
N LYS A 38 -20.46 -0.04 4.18
CA LYS A 38 -21.18 1.21 3.89
C LYS A 38 -21.35 1.45 2.40
N GLU A 39 -20.25 1.63 1.68
CA GLU A 39 -20.29 2.07 0.28
C GLU A 39 -18.93 1.85 -0.41
N TRP A 40 -18.98 1.83 -1.75
CA TRP A 40 -17.80 1.89 -2.61
C TRP A 40 -17.55 3.32 -3.05
N VAL A 41 -16.34 3.82 -2.82
CA VAL A 41 -15.96 5.20 -3.16
C VAL A 41 -14.94 5.16 -4.29
N LYS A 42 -15.14 6.00 -5.31
CA LYS A 42 -14.15 6.20 -6.38
C LYS A 42 -12.89 6.81 -5.78
N VAL A 43 -11.75 6.17 -6.03
CA VAL A 43 -10.44 6.61 -5.54
C VAL A 43 -9.39 6.41 -6.63
N THR A 44 -8.28 7.09 -6.46
CA THR A 44 -7.07 6.92 -7.26
C THR A 44 -5.94 6.56 -6.31
N ASP A 45 -5.02 5.71 -6.75
CA ASP A 45 -3.86 5.32 -5.95
C ASP A 45 -2.56 5.65 -6.67
N GLY A 46 -1.58 6.08 -5.90
CA GLY A 46 -0.31 6.52 -6.46
C GLY A 46 0.69 6.89 -5.40
N GLY A 47 1.93 7.02 -5.82
CA GLY A 47 3.04 7.34 -4.94
C GLY A 47 4.38 6.97 -5.53
N PRO A 48 5.46 7.36 -4.86
CA PRO A 48 6.79 6.89 -5.20
C PRO A 48 7.00 5.44 -4.75
N ALA A 49 7.96 4.75 -5.37
CA ALA A 49 8.40 3.45 -4.89
C ALA A 49 8.98 3.57 -3.47
N LEU A 50 8.53 2.73 -2.55
CA LEU A 50 8.98 2.72 -1.15
C LEU A 50 9.74 1.44 -0.83
N LYS A 51 10.80 1.55 -0.03
CA LYS A 51 11.46 0.39 0.59
C LYS A 51 11.22 0.39 2.10
N LEU A 52 10.57 -0.66 2.58
CA LEU A 52 10.19 -0.82 3.99
C LEU A 52 10.39 -2.25 4.48
N LYS A 53 10.28 -2.47 5.80
CA LYS A 53 10.31 -3.81 6.39
C LYS A 53 8.87 -4.29 6.63
N ALA A 54 8.47 -5.35 5.95
CA ALA A 54 7.14 -5.94 6.07
C ALA A 54 7.15 -7.13 7.05
N VAL A 55 6.02 -7.35 7.74
CA VAL A 55 5.75 -8.59 8.48
C VAL A 55 4.82 -9.43 7.62
N ILE A 56 5.24 -10.66 7.34
CA ILE A 56 4.51 -11.59 6.47
C ILE A 56 3.75 -12.57 7.38
N ALA A 57 2.48 -12.81 7.06
CA ALA A 57 1.63 -13.83 7.67
C ALA A 57 1.62 -15.11 6.83
#